data_AF-A0A928G7S9-F1
#
_entry.id   AF-A0A928G7S9-F1
#
_cell.length_a   1.000
_cell.length_b   1.000
_cell.length_c   1.000
_cell.angle_alpha   90.00
_cell.angle_beta   90.00
_cell.angle_gamma   90.00
#
_symmetry.space_group_name_H-M   'P 1'
#
loop_
_entity.id
_entity.type
_entity.pdbx_description
1 polymer ?
#
loop_
_entity_poly.entity_id
_entity_poly.type
_entity_poly.pdbx_seq_one_letter_code
_entity_poly.pdbx_strand_id
1 'polypeptide(L)'
;MKKLLLFVFLFLPFVSMAQEKGGLYGSVDYAYRYMWRGFENGDASSVMPTVGYSKGGFDIYAWGAFALDDSYREINIGVSYSFSNFTLELVDYFYPWPGADFFDFNKNTTTHTVEAIATYELDALPMYFTVGSIIFGDDKKADGKNAYSTYAEMGYTHEFNERNMLQGVVGASLNKSFYNDYGKDFNLVNLTAAYTRVFSFWKFDEFPVTASYTYNPYLEKSYFNIMFTVGL
;
A
#
# COMPACT_ATOMS: atom_id res chain seq x y z
N MET A 1 31.78 1.58 0.31
CA MET A 1 30.84 0.91 -0.60
C MET A 1 29.52 1.64 -0.48
N LYS A 2 29.10 2.36 -1.53
CA LYS A 2 27.91 3.22 -1.50
C LYS A 2 26.68 2.31 -1.58
N LYS A 3 25.88 2.22 -0.51
CA LYS A 3 24.54 1.63 -0.58
C LYS A 3 23.66 2.64 -1.32
N LEU A 4 23.28 2.31 -2.55
CA LEU A 4 22.37 3.11 -3.36
C LEU A 4 20.94 2.80 -2.86
N LEU A 5 20.17 3.83 -2.48
CA LEU A 5 18.77 3.67 -2.08
C LEU A 5 17.95 3.35 -3.33
N LEU A 6 17.37 2.15 -3.39
CA LEU A 6 16.41 1.79 -4.42
C LEU A 6 14.99 1.94 -3.85
N PHE A 7 14.24 2.91 -4.35
CA PHE A 7 12.83 3.08 -4.01
C PHE A 7 11.99 2.17 -4.90
N VAL A 8 11.58 1.03 -4.36
CA VAL A 8 10.73 0.04 -5.04
C VAL A 8 9.30 0.24 -4.59
N PHE A 9 8.52 0.94 -5.41
CA PHE A 9 7.11 1.18 -5.15
C PHE A 9 6.25 0.06 -5.72
N LEU A 10 5.76 -0.77 -4.81
CA LEU A 10 4.61 -1.67 -4.96
C LEU A 10 4.09 -1.92 -3.54
N PHE A 11 3.33 -0.97 -2.99
CA PHE A 11 2.66 -1.07 -1.67
C PHE A 11 3.43 -1.86 -0.61
N LEU A 12 4.74 -1.61 -0.53
CA LEU A 12 5.57 -1.94 0.61
C LEU A 12 5.56 -0.71 1.52
N PRO A 13 5.64 -0.88 2.84
CA PRO A 13 5.99 0.24 3.69
C PRO A 13 7.27 0.85 3.13
N PHE A 14 7.26 2.17 2.97
CA PHE A 14 8.48 2.92 2.68
C PHE A 14 9.58 2.42 3.60
N VAL A 15 10.58 1.72 3.05
CA VAL A 15 11.80 1.44 3.79
C VAL A 15 12.58 2.74 3.81
N SER A 16 12.22 3.58 4.77
CA SER A 16 12.99 4.77 5.14
C SER A 16 14.32 4.26 5.70
N MET A 17 15.29 4.04 4.84
CA MET A 17 16.69 4.10 5.24
C MET A 17 16.88 5.48 5.84
N ALA A 18 16.93 5.54 7.18
CA ALA A 18 16.93 6.77 7.98
C ALA A 18 17.82 7.84 7.34
N GLN A 19 17.18 8.76 6.61
CA GLN A 19 17.89 9.89 6.03
C GLN A 19 18.11 10.87 7.17
N GLU A 20 19.35 10.97 7.67
CA GLU A 20 19.69 11.93 8.74
C GLU A 20 19.40 13.37 8.32
N LYS A 21 19.46 13.65 7.01
CA LYS A 21 18.97 14.89 6.42
C LYS A 21 17.54 14.66 5.94
N GLY A 22 16.58 15.22 6.66
CA GLY A 22 15.18 15.15 6.24
C GLY A 22 14.93 15.88 4.92
N GLY A 23 13.92 15.45 4.18
CA GLY A 23 13.62 15.95 2.84
C GLY A 23 12.15 15.81 2.47
N LEU A 24 11.68 16.73 1.64
CA LEU A 24 10.41 16.58 0.93
C LEU A 24 10.63 15.62 -0.25
N TYR A 25 9.62 14.82 -0.54
CA TYR A 25 9.57 13.97 -1.72
C TYR A 25 8.18 14.01 -2.33
N GLY A 26 8.10 13.72 -3.63
CA GLY A 26 6.84 13.54 -4.33
C GLY A 26 6.98 12.50 -5.43
N SER A 27 5.88 11.87 -5.77
CA SER A 27 5.81 10.95 -6.89
C SER A 27 4.41 10.93 -7.50
N VAL A 28 4.32 10.38 -8.70
CA VAL A 28 3.05 10.02 -9.33
C VAL A 28 3.19 8.61 -9.88
N ASP A 29 2.30 7.73 -9.45
CA ASP A 29 2.15 6.41 -10.04
C ASP A 29 1.00 6.42 -11.06
N TYR A 30 1.20 5.70 -12.14
CA TYR A 30 0.12 5.29 -13.03
C TYR A 30 0.03 3.77 -13.00
N ALA A 31 -1.18 3.24 -12.82
CA ALA A 31 -1.44 1.82 -12.90
C ALA A 31 -2.60 1.52 -13.86
N TYR A 32 -2.51 0.44 -14.63
CA TYR A 32 -3.62 0.00 -15.47
C TYR A 32 -4.88 -0.34 -14.65
N ARG A 33 -4.67 -0.87 -13.44
CA ARG A 33 -5.64 -1.02 -12.36
C ARG A 33 -4.98 -0.67 -11.03
N TYR A 34 -5.67 0.06 -10.15
CA TYR A 34 -5.22 0.16 -8.76
C TYR A 34 -5.48 -1.17 -8.06
N MET A 35 -4.42 -1.84 -7.60
CA MET A 35 -4.48 -3.09 -6.85
C MET A 35 -4.08 -2.85 -5.40
N TRP A 36 -4.89 -3.32 -4.45
CA TRP A 36 -4.60 -3.24 -3.02
C TRP A 36 -4.87 -4.57 -2.33
N ARG A 37 -3.84 -5.19 -1.74
CA ARG A 37 -3.94 -6.42 -0.93
C ARG A 37 -4.74 -7.57 -1.59
N GLY A 38 -4.62 -7.69 -2.91
CA GLY A 38 -5.32 -8.72 -3.70
C GLY A 38 -6.65 -8.28 -4.33
N PHE A 39 -7.05 -7.02 -4.16
CA PHE A 39 -8.32 -6.46 -4.65
C PHE A 39 -8.05 -5.40 -5.71
N GLU A 40 -8.88 -5.39 -6.77
CA GLU A 40 -8.91 -4.29 -7.73
C GLU A 40 -9.81 -3.16 -7.20
N ASN A 41 -9.39 -1.91 -7.39
CA ASN A 41 -10.11 -0.72 -6.97
C ASN A 41 -10.37 0.16 -8.19
N GLY A 42 -11.64 0.25 -8.58
CA GLY A 42 -12.09 0.98 -9.76
C GLY A 42 -12.07 0.18 -11.06
N ASP A 43 -12.74 0.72 -12.07
CA ASP A 43 -13.01 0.10 -13.38
C ASP A 43 -12.20 0.70 -14.53
N ALA A 44 -11.34 1.70 -14.25
CA ALA A 44 -10.38 2.27 -15.19
C ALA A 44 -8.93 2.22 -14.64
N SER A 45 -7.99 2.73 -15.45
CA SER A 45 -6.64 3.02 -14.96
C SER A 45 -6.66 4.13 -13.93
N SER A 46 -5.65 4.13 -13.05
CA SER A 46 -5.60 5.03 -11.91
C SER A 46 -4.33 5.85 -11.92
N VAL A 47 -4.45 7.11 -11.51
CA VAL A 47 -3.32 8.00 -11.22
C VAL A 47 -3.26 8.19 -9.71
N MET A 48 -2.07 8.02 -9.15
CA MET A 48 -1.89 7.97 -7.71
C MET A 48 -0.73 8.89 -7.28
N PRO A 49 -1.02 10.17 -6.96
CA PRO A 49 0.01 11.10 -6.52
C PRO A 49 0.39 10.88 -5.05
N THR A 50 1.65 11.14 -4.74
CA THR A 50 2.18 11.15 -3.37
C THR A 50 2.96 12.43 -3.11
N VAL A 51 2.83 12.97 -1.91
CA VAL A 51 3.75 13.97 -1.36
C VAL A 51 4.02 13.66 0.10
N GLY A 52 5.26 13.81 0.53
CA GLY A 52 5.61 13.54 1.92
C GLY A 52 6.89 14.22 2.38
N TYR A 53 7.15 14.03 3.66
CA TYR A 53 8.35 14.48 4.34
C TYR A 53 8.89 13.35 5.21
N SER A 54 10.17 13.02 5.02
CA SER A 54 10.86 12.03 5.83
C SER A 54 12.02 12.66 6.58
N LYS A 55 12.27 12.20 7.82
CA LYS A 55 13.45 12.59 8.61
C LYS A 55 13.71 11.60 9.75
N GLY A 56 14.91 11.04 9.80
CA GLY A 56 15.38 10.29 10.97
C GLY A 56 14.46 9.14 11.39
N GLY A 57 13.91 8.41 10.40
CA GLY A 57 12.96 7.31 10.60
C GLY A 57 11.49 7.72 10.67
N PHE A 58 11.18 9.00 10.90
CA PHE A 58 9.82 9.53 10.80
C PHE A 58 9.45 9.80 9.34
N ASP A 59 8.21 9.51 8.99
CA ASP A 59 7.62 9.81 7.69
C ASP A 59 6.18 10.31 7.88
N ILE A 60 5.80 11.35 7.14
CA ILE A 60 4.42 11.82 7.03
C ILE A 60 4.12 12.08 5.57
N TYR A 61 2.98 11.58 5.09
CA TYR A 61 2.64 11.67 3.69
C TYR A 61 1.14 11.87 3.47
N ALA A 62 0.83 12.43 2.30
CA ALA A 62 -0.47 12.37 1.70
C ALA A 62 -0.35 11.60 0.38
N TRP A 63 -1.28 10.69 0.16
CA TRP A 63 -1.39 9.87 -1.04
C TRP A 63 -2.82 9.94 -1.55
N GLY A 64 -3.03 9.75 -2.84
CA GLY A 64 -4.38 9.55 -3.37
C GLY A 64 -4.41 8.53 -4.47
N ALA A 65 -5.60 7.99 -4.76
CA ALA A 65 -5.88 7.22 -5.95
C ALA A 65 -7.12 7.73 -6.63
N PHE A 66 -7.01 7.99 -7.94
CA PHE A 66 -8.11 8.45 -8.76
C PHE A 66 -8.18 7.63 -10.04
N ALA A 67 -9.25 6.85 -10.19
CA ALA A 67 -9.54 6.18 -11.46
C ALA A 67 -9.92 7.24 -12.51
N LEU A 68 -9.45 7.07 -13.75
CA LEU A 68 -9.64 8.04 -14.84
C LEU A 68 -11.10 8.22 -15.27
N ASP A 69 -11.98 7.30 -14.87
CA ASP A 69 -13.42 7.34 -15.13
C ASP A 69 -14.25 7.69 -13.87
N ASP A 70 -13.60 8.14 -12.80
CA ASP A 70 -14.19 8.43 -11.49
C ASP A 70 -14.85 7.24 -10.78
N SER A 71 -14.64 6.00 -11.23
CA SER A 71 -15.16 4.79 -10.58
C SER A 71 -14.57 4.53 -9.17
N TYR A 72 -13.42 5.14 -8.87
CA TYR A 72 -12.77 5.02 -7.57
C TYR A 72 -11.98 6.28 -7.22
N ARG A 73 -12.10 6.71 -5.96
CA ARG A 73 -11.39 7.86 -5.39
C ARG A 73 -11.05 7.59 -3.93
N GLU A 74 -9.82 7.88 -3.56
CA GLU A 74 -9.29 7.69 -2.21
C GLU A 74 -8.22 8.74 -1.93
N ILE A 75 -8.17 9.23 -0.69
CA ILE A 75 -7.14 10.12 -0.18
C ILE A 75 -6.70 9.58 1.16
N ASN A 76 -5.39 9.37 1.30
CA ASN A 76 -4.79 8.80 2.50
C ASN A 76 -3.84 9.80 3.12
N ILE A 77 -3.90 9.91 4.44
CA ILE A 77 -2.90 10.64 5.22
C ILE A 77 -2.28 9.64 6.19
N GLY A 78 -0.97 9.46 6.05
CA GLY A 78 -0.21 8.49 6.82
C GLY A 78 0.91 9.13 7.62
N VAL A 79 1.21 8.52 8.76
CA VAL A 79 2.40 8.79 9.53
C VAL A 79 3.04 7.47 9.93
N SER A 80 4.35 7.36 9.76
CA SER A 80 5.10 6.17 10.18
C SER A 80 6.39 6.52 10.91
N TYR A 81 6.87 5.54 11.66
CA TYR A 81 8.17 5.59 12.32
C TYR A 81 8.89 4.27 12.18
N SER A 82 10.08 4.31 11.59
CA SER A 82 10.98 3.18 11.40
C SER A 82 12.08 3.17 12.46
N PHE A 83 12.26 2.03 13.13
CA PHE A 83 13.32 1.79 14.11
C PHE A 83 13.83 0.36 14.05
N SER A 84 15.15 0.19 13.91
CA SER A 84 15.75 -1.10 13.57
C SER A 84 15.07 -1.70 12.33
N ASN A 85 14.44 -2.86 12.48
CA ASN A 85 13.76 -3.56 11.39
C ASN A 85 12.23 -3.44 11.50
N PHE A 86 11.74 -2.60 12.41
CA PHE A 86 10.32 -2.37 12.59
C PHE A 86 9.91 -1.04 11.97
N THR A 87 8.76 -1.04 11.33
CA THR A 87 8.03 0.15 10.92
C THR A 87 6.65 0.10 11.53
N LEU A 88 6.28 1.15 12.26
CA LEU A 88 4.92 1.33 12.77
C LEU A 88 4.27 2.47 12.01
N GLU A 89 3.04 2.27 11.57
CA GLU A 89 2.32 3.23 10.75
C GLU A 89 0.87 3.38 11.23
N LEU A 90 0.37 4.61 11.15
CA LEU A 90 -1.04 4.94 11.22
C LEU A 90 -1.42 5.62 9.93
N VAL A 91 -2.46 5.11 9.29
CA VAL A 91 -2.99 5.66 8.04
C VAL A 91 -4.48 5.88 8.17
N ASP A 92 -4.93 7.06 7.76
CA ASP A 92 -6.33 7.43 7.62
C ASP A 92 -6.73 7.33 6.16
N TYR A 93 -7.57 6.34 5.83
CA TYR A 93 -8.17 6.14 4.52
C TYR A 93 -9.46 6.96 4.43
N PHE A 94 -9.48 7.98 3.57
CA PHE A 94 -10.66 8.79 3.31
C PHE A 94 -11.18 8.56 1.89
N TYR A 95 -12.45 8.23 1.78
CA TYR A 95 -13.13 8.06 0.51
C TYR A 95 -14.04 9.27 0.21
N PRO A 96 -13.63 10.18 -0.70
CA PRO A 96 -14.33 11.44 -0.99
C PRO A 96 -15.56 11.24 -1.89
N TRP A 97 -16.47 10.36 -1.49
CA TRP A 97 -17.75 10.15 -2.17
C TRP A 97 -18.66 11.38 -2.02
N PRO A 98 -19.64 11.59 -2.92
CA PRO A 98 -20.59 12.69 -2.80
C PRO A 98 -21.28 12.70 -1.42
N GLY A 99 -21.09 13.80 -0.68
CA GLY A 99 -21.66 13.97 0.67
C GLY A 99 -20.71 13.62 1.82
N ALA A 100 -19.52 13.07 1.55
CA ALA A 100 -18.49 12.88 2.57
C ALA A 100 -17.85 14.22 2.96
N ASP A 101 -17.74 14.46 4.27
CA ASP A 101 -16.99 15.60 4.84
C ASP A 101 -15.70 15.07 5.45
N PHE A 102 -14.57 15.62 5.00
CA PHE A 102 -13.24 15.23 5.46
C PHE A 102 -13.03 15.46 6.96
N PHE A 103 -13.76 16.41 7.57
CA PHE A 103 -13.63 16.65 9.01
C PHE A 103 -14.70 15.91 9.84
N ASP A 104 -15.49 15.03 9.21
CA ASP A 104 -16.44 14.19 9.94
C ASP A 104 -15.76 12.93 10.50
N PHE A 105 -15.32 13.04 11.76
CA PHE A 105 -14.82 11.92 12.56
C PHE A 105 -15.89 11.36 13.52
N ASN A 106 -17.18 11.62 13.27
CA ASN A 106 -18.23 11.00 14.07
C ASN A 106 -18.35 9.51 13.72
N LYS A 107 -18.24 8.65 14.74
CA LYS A 107 -18.23 7.18 14.61
C LYS A 107 -19.41 6.56 13.84
N ASN A 108 -20.50 7.30 13.63
CA ASN A 108 -21.72 6.82 12.97
C ASN A 108 -21.88 7.31 11.53
N THR A 109 -21.11 8.34 11.11
CA THR A 109 -21.28 9.01 9.81
C THR A 109 -19.98 9.18 9.05
N THR A 110 -18.84 9.05 9.72
CA THR A 110 -17.51 9.13 9.13
C THR A 110 -17.34 8.10 8.01
N THR A 111 -16.73 8.53 6.91
CA THR A 111 -16.27 7.65 5.82
C THR A 111 -14.77 7.34 5.94
N HIS A 112 -14.13 7.81 7.02
CA HIS A 112 -12.75 7.51 7.33
C HIS A 112 -12.62 6.08 7.82
N THR A 113 -11.50 5.42 7.51
CA THR A 113 -11.06 4.20 8.19
C THR A 113 -9.60 4.36 8.57
N VAL A 114 -9.31 4.28 9.87
CA VAL A 114 -7.95 4.45 10.38
C VAL A 114 -7.37 3.08 10.69
N GLU A 115 -6.26 2.75 10.03
CA GLU A 115 -5.54 1.51 10.20
C GLU A 115 -4.24 1.71 10.96
N ALA A 116 -3.98 0.81 11.92
CA ALA A 116 -2.67 0.67 12.54
C ALA A 116 -1.92 -0.50 11.89
N ILE A 117 -0.71 -0.24 11.44
CA ILE A 117 0.12 -1.19 10.69
C ILE A 117 1.46 -1.36 11.40
N ALA A 118 1.93 -2.60 11.46
CA ALA A 118 3.28 -2.94 11.88
C ALA A 118 3.93 -3.83 10.82
N THR A 119 5.13 -3.44 10.39
CA THR A 119 5.96 -4.21 9.48
C THR A 119 7.27 -4.56 10.14
N TYR A 120 7.74 -5.79 9.90
CA TYR A 120 9.03 -6.28 10.34
C TYR A 120 9.83 -6.85 9.17
N GLU A 121 11.07 -6.41 9.02
CA GLU A 121 12.01 -6.89 8.01
C GLU A 121 13.02 -7.90 8.59
N LEU A 122 13.29 -8.97 7.85
CA LEU A 122 14.31 -9.94 8.24
C LEU A 122 15.71 -9.47 7.81
N ASP A 123 16.68 -9.57 8.72
CA ASP A 123 18.09 -9.29 8.40
C ASP A 123 18.69 -10.36 7.48
N ALA A 124 18.30 -11.62 7.69
CA ALA A 124 18.95 -12.78 7.07
C ALA A 124 18.42 -13.11 5.68
N LEU A 125 17.23 -12.63 5.34
CA LEU A 125 16.52 -12.93 4.10
C LEU A 125 15.82 -11.66 3.62
N PRO A 126 15.75 -11.40 2.31
CA PRO A 126 15.06 -10.22 1.78
C PRO A 126 13.54 -10.43 1.84
N MET A 127 13.03 -10.49 3.06
CA MET A 127 11.65 -10.81 3.41
C MET A 127 11.15 -9.81 4.44
N TYR A 128 9.86 -9.53 4.37
CA TYR A 128 9.15 -8.75 5.38
C TYR A 128 7.85 -9.43 5.77
N PHE A 129 7.33 -9.02 6.93
CA PHE A 129 6.03 -9.38 7.45
C PHE A 129 5.27 -8.12 7.82
N THR A 130 4.05 -7.99 7.35
CA THR A 130 3.17 -6.87 7.70
C THR A 130 1.92 -7.40 8.38
N VAL A 131 1.43 -6.69 9.39
CA VAL A 131 0.09 -6.85 9.93
C VAL A 131 -0.56 -5.48 10.09
N GLY A 132 -1.79 -5.34 9.61
CA GLY A 132 -2.58 -4.13 9.69
C GLY A 132 -3.98 -4.43 10.20
N SER A 133 -4.55 -3.53 11.01
CA SER A 133 -5.91 -3.65 11.52
C SER A 133 -6.61 -2.30 11.57
N ILE A 134 -7.84 -2.24 11.05
CA ILE A 134 -8.65 -1.02 11.16
C ILE A 134 -9.07 -0.86 12.63
N ILE A 135 -8.63 0.24 13.25
CA ILE A 135 -8.87 0.52 14.67
C ILE A 135 -9.98 1.54 14.89
N PHE A 136 -10.35 2.30 13.86
CA PHE A 136 -11.40 3.32 13.92
C PHE A 136 -12.05 3.55 12.55
N GLY A 137 -13.29 4.03 12.55
CA GLY A 137 -13.97 4.48 11.33
C GLY A 137 -15.05 3.54 10.80
N ASP A 138 -15.28 3.59 9.49
CA ASP A 138 -16.29 2.83 8.74
C ASP A 138 -15.89 1.37 8.50
N ASP A 139 -15.59 0.67 9.58
CA ASP A 139 -15.32 -0.77 9.59
C ASP A 139 -16.23 -1.45 10.62
N LYS A 140 -17.50 -1.61 10.24
CA LYS A 140 -18.57 -2.09 11.14
C LYS A 140 -19.13 -3.43 10.68
N LYS A 141 -19.41 -4.29 11.67
CA LYS A 141 -20.25 -5.47 11.49
C LYS A 141 -21.72 -5.07 11.41
N ALA A 142 -22.57 -6.02 10.97
CA ALA A 142 -24.01 -5.84 10.94
C ALA A 142 -24.65 -5.47 12.30
N ASP A 143 -24.00 -5.80 13.43
CA ASP A 143 -24.45 -5.42 14.77
C ASP A 143 -23.94 -4.04 15.24
N GLY A 144 -23.27 -3.28 14.35
CA GLY A 144 -22.76 -1.93 14.60
C GLY A 144 -21.44 -1.88 15.39
N LYS A 145 -20.87 -3.02 15.78
CA LYS A 145 -19.54 -3.07 16.42
C LYS A 145 -18.44 -3.00 15.37
N ASN A 146 -17.26 -2.55 15.79
CA ASN A 146 -16.07 -2.57 14.93
C ASN A 146 -15.76 -4.01 14.48
N ALA A 147 -15.43 -4.19 13.21
CA ALA A 147 -14.97 -5.46 12.69
C ALA A 147 -13.51 -5.73 13.05
N TYR A 148 -12.71 -4.67 13.16
CA TYR A 148 -11.26 -4.74 13.29
C TYR A 148 -10.69 -5.52 12.12
N SER A 149 -11.10 -5.16 10.91
CA SER A 149 -10.69 -5.85 9.70
C SER A 149 -9.17 -5.89 9.63
N THR A 150 -8.62 -7.10 9.75
CA THR A 150 -7.19 -7.33 9.97
C THR A 150 -6.60 -8.10 8.79
N TYR A 151 -5.54 -7.56 8.23
CA TYR A 151 -4.77 -8.16 7.15
C TYR A 151 -3.34 -8.45 7.63
N ALA A 152 -2.76 -9.55 7.16
CA ALA A 152 -1.35 -9.78 7.29
C ALA A 152 -0.77 -10.34 6.00
N GLU A 153 0.50 -10.05 5.75
CA GLU A 153 1.22 -10.57 4.61
C GLU A 153 2.68 -10.86 4.92
N MET A 154 3.24 -11.71 4.08
CA MET A 154 4.67 -11.93 3.96
C MET A 154 5.04 -11.65 2.51
N GLY A 155 6.10 -10.89 2.30
CA GLY A 155 6.68 -10.73 0.98
C GLY A 155 8.16 -11.08 0.95
N TYR A 156 8.62 -11.39 -0.25
CA TYR A 156 10.01 -11.71 -0.56
C TYR A 156 10.43 -10.95 -1.82
N THR A 157 11.61 -10.33 -1.79
CA THR A 157 12.18 -9.61 -2.93
C THR A 157 13.51 -10.26 -3.34
N HIS A 158 13.64 -10.60 -4.61
CA HIS A 158 14.90 -11.02 -5.21
C HIS A 158 15.39 -9.95 -6.18
N GLU A 159 16.50 -9.32 -5.85
CA GLU A 159 17.19 -8.39 -6.74
C GLU A 159 18.18 -9.15 -7.64
N PHE A 160 17.95 -9.12 -8.95
CA PHE A 160 18.91 -9.65 -9.93
C PHE A 160 20.08 -8.68 -10.12
N ASN A 161 19.80 -7.38 -10.03
CA ASN A 161 20.73 -6.26 -10.02
C ASN A 161 19.99 -4.98 -9.60
N GLU A 162 20.72 -3.86 -9.51
CA GLU A 162 20.21 -2.53 -9.13
C GLU A 162 19.04 -2.02 -10.00
N ARG A 163 18.71 -2.66 -11.13
CA ARG A 163 17.64 -2.23 -12.03
C ARG A 163 16.59 -3.30 -12.31
N ASN A 164 16.72 -4.50 -11.77
CA ASN A 164 15.79 -5.60 -12.07
C ASN A 164 15.54 -6.43 -10.80
N MET A 165 14.28 -6.61 -10.46
CA MET A 165 13.86 -7.35 -9.27
C MET A 165 12.57 -8.12 -9.51
N LEU A 166 12.41 -9.19 -8.74
CA LEU A 166 11.20 -9.98 -8.65
C LEU A 166 10.71 -9.94 -7.21
N GLN A 167 9.41 -9.73 -7.01
CA GLN A 167 8.75 -9.77 -5.73
C GLN A 167 7.66 -10.84 -5.73
N GLY A 168 7.52 -11.56 -4.61
CA GLY A 168 6.39 -12.42 -4.31
C GLY A 168 5.72 -11.98 -3.01
N VAL A 169 4.39 -12.00 -2.96
CA VAL A 169 3.60 -11.65 -1.77
C VAL A 169 2.53 -12.70 -1.53
N VAL A 170 2.39 -13.11 -0.27
CA VAL A 170 1.28 -13.93 0.22
C VAL A 170 0.60 -13.19 1.36
N GLY A 171 -0.67 -12.86 1.18
CA GLY A 171 -1.47 -12.07 2.12
C GLY A 171 -2.80 -12.72 2.47
N ALA A 172 -3.24 -12.50 3.70
CA ALA A 172 -4.40 -13.11 4.30
C ALA A 172 -5.20 -12.12 5.13
N SER A 173 -6.52 -12.34 5.16
CA SER A 173 -7.38 -11.80 6.21
C SER A 173 -7.33 -12.70 7.44
N LEU A 174 -7.23 -12.10 8.63
CA LEU A 174 -7.07 -12.79 9.92
C LEU A 174 -8.35 -12.88 10.75
N ASN A 175 -9.46 -12.34 10.25
CA ASN A 175 -10.75 -12.34 10.93
C ASN A 175 -11.91 -12.08 9.95
N LYS A 176 -13.14 -12.19 10.44
CA LYS A 176 -14.34 -11.74 9.72
C LYS A 176 -14.26 -10.22 9.49
N SER A 177 -13.97 -9.85 8.25
CA SER A 177 -13.54 -8.51 7.85
C SER A 177 -14.10 -8.14 6.47
N PHE A 178 -13.93 -6.88 6.06
CA PHE A 178 -14.34 -6.46 4.71
C PHE A 178 -13.60 -7.23 3.59
N TYR A 179 -12.41 -7.80 3.87
CA TYR A 179 -11.66 -8.63 2.94
C TYR A 179 -12.34 -9.96 2.60
N ASN A 180 -13.33 -10.38 3.37
CA ASN A 180 -13.96 -11.69 3.24
C ASN A 180 -15.47 -11.66 3.49
N ASP A 181 -16.11 -10.52 3.19
CA ASP A 181 -17.54 -10.27 3.39
C ASP A 181 -18.00 -10.62 4.81
N TYR A 182 -17.12 -10.49 5.80
CA TYR A 182 -17.33 -10.86 7.20
C TYR A 182 -17.72 -12.33 7.41
N GLY A 183 -17.45 -13.20 6.44
CA GLY A 183 -17.92 -14.59 6.42
C GLY A 183 -16.95 -15.61 6.99
N LYS A 184 -15.64 -15.35 6.95
CA LYS A 184 -14.60 -16.30 7.34
C LYS A 184 -13.70 -15.73 8.44
N ASP A 185 -13.25 -16.58 9.36
CA ASP A 185 -12.30 -16.18 10.39
C ASP A 185 -10.85 -16.11 9.88
N PHE A 186 -10.58 -16.71 8.71
CA PHE A 186 -9.28 -16.63 8.02
C PHE A 186 -9.44 -16.98 6.54
N ASN A 187 -8.72 -16.29 5.66
CA ASN A 187 -8.59 -16.66 4.25
C ASN A 187 -7.39 -15.96 3.58
N LEU A 188 -6.76 -16.66 2.65
CA LEU A 188 -5.82 -16.03 1.70
C LEU A 188 -6.61 -15.13 0.75
N VAL A 189 -6.12 -13.91 0.55
CA VAL A 189 -6.72 -12.92 -0.37
C VAL A 189 -5.71 -12.40 -1.38
N ASN A 190 -4.41 -12.59 -1.14
CA ASN A 190 -3.39 -12.00 -1.98
C ASN A 190 -2.29 -13.01 -2.29
N LEU A 191 -2.15 -13.40 -3.55
CA LEU A 191 -1.01 -14.14 -4.07
C LEU A 191 -0.47 -13.34 -5.27
N THR A 192 0.57 -12.55 -5.05
CA THR A 192 1.14 -11.67 -6.08
C THR A 192 2.55 -12.09 -6.45
N ALA A 193 2.85 -12.06 -7.74
CA ALA A 193 4.21 -12.02 -8.26
C ALA A 193 4.38 -10.76 -9.12
N ALA A 194 5.44 -10.01 -8.91
CA ALA A 194 5.71 -8.76 -9.62
C ALA A 194 7.16 -8.68 -10.07
N TYR A 195 7.37 -8.25 -11.31
CA TYR A 195 8.69 -7.97 -11.85
C TYR A 195 8.82 -6.48 -12.14
N THR A 196 9.85 -5.86 -11.57
CA THR A 196 10.13 -4.43 -11.77
C THR A 196 11.45 -4.24 -12.49
N ARG A 197 11.44 -3.37 -13.49
CA ARG A 197 12.64 -2.90 -14.18
C ARG A 197 12.75 -1.39 -14.12
N VAL A 198 13.91 -0.89 -13.72
CA VAL A 198 14.21 0.54 -13.63
C VAL A 198 14.92 1.00 -14.90
N PHE A 199 14.19 1.77 -15.70
CA PHE A 199 14.72 2.39 -16.91
C PHE A 199 15.29 3.77 -16.59
N SER A 200 16.19 4.24 -17.46
CA SER A 200 16.45 5.67 -17.57
C SER A 200 15.75 6.14 -18.83
N PHE A 201 14.85 7.11 -18.69
CA PHE A 201 13.96 7.56 -19.75
C PHE A 201 13.90 9.08 -19.77
N TRP A 202 14.24 9.68 -20.91
CA TRP A 202 14.29 11.13 -21.07
C TRP A 202 15.21 11.82 -20.05
N LYS A 203 14.66 12.60 -19.13
CA LYS A 203 15.37 13.29 -18.03
C LYS A 203 15.22 12.58 -16.69
N PHE A 204 14.55 11.42 -16.66
CA PHE A 204 14.36 10.63 -15.47
C PHE A 204 15.45 9.55 -15.42
N ASP A 205 16.32 9.64 -14.42
CA ASP A 205 17.37 8.64 -14.20
C ASP A 205 16.77 7.30 -13.73
N GLU A 206 15.70 7.37 -12.95
CA GLU A 206 14.93 6.24 -12.45
C GLU A 206 13.47 6.35 -12.91
N PHE A 207 13.08 5.42 -13.78
CA PHE A 207 11.70 5.22 -14.23
C PHE A 207 11.34 3.74 -14.04
N PRO A 208 10.90 3.35 -12.83
CA PRO A 208 10.49 1.99 -12.54
C PRO A 208 9.22 1.63 -13.32
N VAL A 209 9.24 0.49 -13.99
CA VAL A 209 8.07 -0.13 -14.62
C VAL A 209 7.91 -1.53 -14.06
N THR A 210 6.71 -1.82 -13.61
CA THR A 210 6.35 -3.04 -12.92
C THR A 210 5.25 -3.76 -13.69
N ALA A 211 5.47 -5.04 -13.99
CA ALA A 211 4.41 -5.95 -14.41
C ALA A 211 4.10 -6.91 -13.26
N SER A 212 2.83 -7.14 -12.95
CA SER A 212 2.42 -8.01 -11.84
C SER A 212 1.25 -8.92 -12.23
N TYR A 213 1.25 -10.10 -11.62
CA TYR A 213 0.13 -11.02 -11.62
C TYR A 213 -0.30 -11.26 -10.19
N THR A 214 -1.58 -11.08 -9.92
CA THR A 214 -2.19 -11.26 -8.61
C THR A 214 -3.36 -12.23 -8.71
N TYR A 215 -3.39 -13.25 -7.88
CA TYR A 215 -4.54 -14.13 -7.70
C TYR A 215 -5.11 -13.92 -6.30
N ASN A 216 -6.43 -13.73 -6.22
CA ASN A 216 -7.17 -13.64 -4.97
C ASN A 216 -7.94 -14.96 -4.77
N PRO A 217 -7.47 -15.87 -3.89
CA PRO A 217 -8.11 -17.17 -3.69
C PRO A 217 -9.52 -17.07 -3.10
N TYR A 218 -9.83 -16.02 -2.34
CA TYR A 218 -11.16 -15.84 -1.77
C TYR A 218 -12.20 -15.45 -2.83
N LEU A 219 -11.82 -14.56 -3.75
CA LEU A 219 -12.69 -14.12 -4.85
C LEU A 219 -12.65 -15.06 -6.07
N GLU A 220 -11.70 -16.00 -6.10
CA GLU A 220 -11.39 -16.83 -7.28
C GLU A 220 -11.11 -16.00 -8.55
N LYS A 221 -10.50 -14.82 -8.38
CA LYS A 221 -10.18 -13.88 -9.46
C LYS A 221 -8.68 -13.70 -9.61
N SER A 222 -8.23 -13.52 -10.86
CA SER A 222 -6.85 -13.19 -11.20
C SER A 222 -6.75 -11.90 -11.98
N TYR A 223 -5.66 -11.17 -11.75
CA TYR A 223 -5.40 -9.85 -12.27
C TYR A 223 -4.00 -9.81 -12.87
N PHE A 224 -3.88 -9.21 -14.04
CA PHE A 224 -2.60 -8.87 -14.64
C PHE A 224 -2.52 -7.35 -14.77
N ASN A 225 -1.47 -6.74 -14.25
CA ASN A 225 -1.37 -5.30 -14.12
C ASN A 225 0.00 -4.78 -14.55
N ILE A 226 0.03 -3.53 -14.99
CA ILE A 226 1.24 -2.77 -15.26
C ILE A 226 1.17 -1.44 -14.52
N MET A 227 2.30 -1.03 -13.94
CA MET A 227 2.43 0.23 -13.21
C MET A 227 3.77 0.88 -13.55
N PHE A 228 3.82 2.21 -13.56
CA PHE A 228 5.08 2.95 -13.56
C PHE A 228 5.01 4.14 -12.60
N THR A 229 6.19 4.56 -12.14
CA THR A 229 6.35 5.64 -11.17
C THR A 229 7.22 6.76 -11.75
N VAL A 230 6.82 8.00 -11.49
CA VAL A 230 7.62 9.20 -11.78
C VAL A 230 7.88 9.93 -10.47
N GLY A 231 9.16 10.07 -10.09
CA GLY A 231 9.57 10.92 -8.96
C GLY A 231 9.61 12.41 -9.34
N LEU A 232 9.31 13.28 -8.37
CA LEU A 232 9.28 14.75 -8.50
C LEU A 232 10.40 15.44 -7.72
#